data_AF-A0A7Y2E2U6-F1
#
_entry.id   AF-A0A7Y2E2U6-F1
#
_cell.length_a   1.000
_cell.length_b   1.000
_cell.length_c   1.000
_cell.angle_alpha   90.00
_cell.angle_beta   90.00
_cell.angle_gamma   90.00
#
_symmetry.space_group_name_H-M   'P 1'
#
loop_
_entity.id
_entity.type
_entity.pdbx_description
1 polymer ?
#
loop_
_entity_poly.entity_id
_entity_poly.type
_entity_poly.pdbx_seq_one_letter_code
_entity_poly.pdbx_strand_id
1 'polypeptide(L)'
;MRLIIPMAGRGTRVRPHSHVTPKPLLPVCGKSMVERIVETFAAVLPRPLTEGVFVLGPDFGQDVRDQLTEICGRFDMQARFAVQETALGTAHAVACAGDALDGEGIVVFADTLFFMEPGVDLDDADVV
;
A
#
# COMPACT_ATOMS: atom_id res chain seq x y z
N MET A 1 -8.11 -9.07 7.22
CA MET A 1 -7.06 -8.12 7.72
C MET A 1 -6.79 -7.07 6.66
N ARG A 2 -6.42 -5.84 7.05
CA ARG A 2 -6.20 -4.73 6.10
C ARG A 2 -4.71 -4.50 5.83
N LEU A 3 -4.36 -4.18 4.60
CA LEU A 3 -3.01 -3.75 4.21
C LEU A 3 -3.04 -2.27 3.87
N ILE A 4 -2.42 -1.43 4.71
CA ILE A 4 -2.44 0.03 4.59
C ILE A 4 -1.12 0.49 3.99
N ILE A 5 -1.17 1.15 2.84
CA ILE A 5 0.00 1.58 2.07
C ILE A 5 -0.03 3.10 1.88
N PRO A 6 0.72 3.87 2.71
CA PRO A 6 0.90 5.29 2.51
C PRO A 6 1.73 5.58 1.26
N MET A 7 1.13 6.26 0.27
CA MET A 7 1.77 6.55 -1.01
C MET A 7 1.48 7.95 -1.57
N ALA A 8 1.10 8.89 -0.71
CA ALA A 8 0.77 10.26 -1.09
C ALA A 8 1.97 11.11 -1.53
N GLY A 9 3.19 10.65 -1.25
CA GLY A 9 4.42 11.36 -1.62
C GLY A 9 4.63 11.45 -3.14
N ARG A 10 4.92 12.66 -3.63
CA ARG A 10 5.19 12.95 -5.05
C ARG A 10 6.50 12.37 -5.62
N GLY A 11 7.27 11.64 -4.83
CA GLY A 11 8.49 10.96 -5.29
C GLY A 11 9.51 11.87 -6.00
N THR A 12 9.66 13.13 -5.58
CA THR A 12 10.37 14.17 -6.34
C THR A 12 11.84 13.84 -6.64
N ARG A 13 12.48 13.03 -5.80
CA ARG A 13 13.88 12.60 -5.96
C ARG A 13 14.11 11.66 -7.15
N VAL A 14 13.06 10.99 -7.65
CA VAL A 14 13.16 10.04 -8.78
C VAL A 14 12.52 10.59 -10.06
N ARG A 15 12.31 11.90 -10.14
CA ARG A 15 11.90 12.56 -11.39
C ARG A 15 12.98 12.37 -12.46
N PRO A 16 12.61 12.24 -13.75
CA PRO A 16 11.27 12.44 -14.31
C PRO A 16 10.32 11.23 -14.20
N HIS A 17 10.80 10.07 -13.73
CA HIS A 17 9.99 8.84 -13.69
C HIS A 17 8.72 8.98 -12.85
N SER A 18 8.79 9.72 -11.74
CA SER A 18 7.64 9.97 -10.86
C SER A 18 6.78 11.18 -11.24
N HIS A 19 6.99 11.78 -12.42
CA HIS A 19 6.27 13.00 -12.79
C HIS A 19 4.79 12.74 -13.09
N VAL A 20 4.49 11.63 -13.78
CA VAL A 20 3.12 11.25 -14.20
C VAL A 20 2.67 9.92 -13.56
N THR A 21 3.59 9.17 -12.97
CA THR A 21 3.32 7.89 -12.32
C THR A 21 3.77 7.98 -10.86
N PRO A 22 2.94 7.61 -9.87
CA PRO A 22 3.39 7.55 -8.48
C PRO A 22 4.63 6.67 -8.34
N LYS A 23 5.61 7.06 -7.51
CA LYS A 23 6.80 6.24 -7.24
C LYS A 23 6.43 4.78 -6.98
N PRO A 24 5.45 4.44 -6.13
CA PRO A 24 5.11 3.04 -5.83
C PRO A 24 4.57 2.22 -7.00
N LEU A 25 4.07 2.85 -8.05
CA LEU A 25 3.62 2.17 -9.27
C LEU A 25 4.72 2.00 -10.31
N LEU A 26 5.92 2.55 -10.07
CA LEU A 26 7.06 2.33 -10.96
C LEU A 26 7.46 0.84 -10.97
N PRO A 27 7.75 0.26 -12.15
CA PRO A 27 8.09 -1.14 -12.27
C PRO A 27 9.50 -1.42 -11.73
N VAL A 28 9.61 -2.48 -10.95
CA VAL A 28 10.87 -3.08 -10.49
C VAL A 28 10.86 -4.55 -10.93
N CYS A 29 11.76 -4.91 -11.83
CA CYS A 29 11.84 -6.25 -12.42
C CYS A 29 10.48 -6.75 -12.96
N GLY A 30 9.78 -5.91 -13.73
CA GLY A 30 8.54 -6.26 -14.44
C GLY A 30 7.22 -6.15 -13.65
N LYS A 31 7.27 -5.91 -12.34
CA LYS A 31 6.09 -5.69 -11.47
C LYS A 31 6.20 -4.36 -10.74
N SER A 32 5.08 -3.71 -10.43
CA SER A 32 5.12 -2.47 -9.63
C SER A 32 5.58 -2.74 -8.19
N MET A 33 6.11 -1.73 -7.49
CA MET A 33 6.50 -1.90 -6.09
C MET A 33 5.29 -2.27 -5.21
N VAL A 34 4.14 -1.62 -5.43
CA VAL A 34 2.90 -1.94 -4.71
C VAL A 34 2.45 -3.38 -4.97
N GLU A 35 2.45 -3.82 -6.23
CA GLU A 35 2.08 -5.19 -6.58
C GLU A 35 2.95 -6.22 -5.86
N ARG A 36 4.26 -5.99 -5.77
CA ARG A 36 5.18 -6.87 -5.03
C ARG A 36 4.87 -6.90 -3.53
N ILE A 37 4.53 -5.74 -2.95
CA ILE A 37 4.13 -5.67 -1.54
C ILE A 37 2.85 -6.48 -1.33
N VAL A 38 1.81 -6.25 -2.13
CA VAL A 38 0.55 -7.00 -2.03
C VAL A 38 0.79 -8.50 -2.18
N GLU A 39 1.57 -8.91 -3.19
CA GLU A 39 1.93 -10.31 -3.43
C GLU A 39 2.66 -10.94 -2.25
N THR A 40 3.70 -10.27 -1.72
CA THR A 40 4.48 -10.79 -0.60
C THR A 40 3.60 -10.97 0.63
N PHE A 41 2.84 -9.95 1.03
CA PHE A 41 2.02 -10.02 2.24
C PHE A 41 0.82 -10.97 2.09
N ALA A 42 0.23 -11.08 0.89
CA ALA A 42 -0.80 -12.08 0.63
C ALA A 42 -0.28 -13.52 0.76
N ALA A 43 1.01 -13.76 0.44
CA ALA A 43 1.61 -15.08 0.50
C ALA A 43 2.10 -15.50 1.90
N VAL A 44 2.56 -14.55 2.72
CA VAL A 44 3.29 -14.87 3.97
C VAL A 44 2.46 -14.73 5.23
N LEU A 45 1.36 -13.98 5.19
CA LEU A 45 0.55 -13.72 6.37
C LEU A 45 -0.32 -14.93 6.72
N PRO A 46 -0.46 -15.27 8.00
CA PRO A 46 -1.24 -16.43 8.44
C PRO A 46 -2.75 -16.23 8.25
N ARG A 47 -3.20 -14.98 8.11
CA ARG A 47 -4.59 -14.59 7.90
C ARG A 47 -4.73 -13.86 6.55
N PRO A 48 -5.81 -14.09 5.79
CA PRO A 48 -5.99 -13.46 4.49
C PRO A 48 -6.17 -11.95 4.62
N LEU A 49 -5.56 -11.23 3.67
CA LEU A 49 -5.84 -9.83 3.44
C LEU A 49 -7.20 -9.71 2.76
N THR A 50 -8.04 -8.80 3.26
CA THR A 50 -9.39 -8.56 2.74
C THR A 50 -9.50 -7.21 2.05
N GLU A 51 -8.65 -6.26 2.42
CA GLU A 51 -8.69 -4.89 1.89
C GLU A 51 -7.28 -4.31 1.76
N GLY A 52 -6.99 -3.69 0.61
CA GLY A 52 -5.82 -2.85 0.38
C GLY A 52 -6.21 -1.38 0.47
N VAL A 53 -5.67 -0.66 1.44
CA VAL A 53 -5.98 0.74 1.72
C VAL A 53 -4.83 1.62 1.25
N PHE A 54 -5.04 2.36 0.16
CA PHE A 54 -4.00 3.20 -0.44
C PHE A 54 -4.24 4.65 -0.09
N VAL A 55 -3.27 5.27 0.58
CA VAL A 55 -3.33 6.70 0.91
C VAL A 55 -2.64 7.48 -0.19
N LEU A 56 -3.42 8.18 -1.00
CA LEU A 56 -3.00 8.92 -2.18
C LEU A 56 -2.90 10.42 -1.89
N GLY A 57 -2.05 11.14 -2.63
CA GLY A 57 -2.12 12.59 -2.70
C GLY A 57 -3.28 13.05 -3.61
N PRO A 58 -3.69 14.33 -3.54
CA PRO A 58 -4.85 14.85 -4.27
C PRO A 58 -4.67 14.82 -5.80
N ASP A 59 -3.43 14.78 -6.27
CA ASP A 59 -3.09 14.86 -7.70
C ASP A 59 -3.22 13.52 -8.44
N PHE A 60 -3.50 12.41 -7.74
CA PHE A 60 -3.55 11.09 -8.38
C PHE A 60 -4.94 10.80 -8.98
N GLY A 61 -4.95 10.58 -10.31
CA GLY A 61 -6.16 10.37 -11.10
C GLY A 61 -6.76 8.96 -11.03
N GLN A 62 -7.82 8.74 -11.81
CA GLN A 62 -8.58 7.49 -11.84
C GLN A 62 -7.73 6.29 -12.30
N ASP A 63 -6.83 6.47 -13.27
CA ASP A 63 -5.97 5.39 -13.78
C ASP A 63 -5.16 4.69 -12.68
N VAL A 64 -4.68 5.46 -11.70
CA VAL A 64 -3.95 4.94 -10.53
C VAL A 64 -4.87 4.07 -9.67
N ARG A 65 -6.12 4.49 -9.47
CA ARG A 65 -7.12 3.76 -8.68
C ARG A 65 -7.52 2.47 -9.39
N ASP A 66 -7.69 2.52 -10.70
CA ASP A 66 -8.04 1.35 -11.52
C ASP A 66 -6.92 0.30 -11.46
N GLN A 67 -5.65 0.71 -11.64
CA GLN A 67 -4.51 -0.19 -11.53
C GLN A 67 -4.40 -0.82 -10.14
N LEU A 68 -4.60 -0.05 -9.06
CA LEU A 68 -4.58 -0.56 -7.69
C LEU A 68 -5.74 -1.52 -7.41
N THR A 69 -6.91 -1.26 -8.00
CA THR A 69 -8.08 -2.14 -7.92
C THR A 69 -7.82 -3.46 -8.64
N GLU A 70 -7.22 -3.42 -9.83
CA GLU A 70 -6.81 -4.62 -10.56
C GLU A 70 -5.78 -5.44 -9.76
N ILE A 71 -4.77 -4.77 -9.17
CA ILE A 71 -3.78 -5.43 -8.30
C ILE A 71 -4.50 -6.16 -7.17
N CYS A 72 -5.39 -5.49 -6.42
CA CYS A 72 -6.12 -6.11 -5.31
C CYS A 72 -7.01 -7.27 -5.75
N GLY A 73 -7.71 -7.13 -6.88
CA GLY A 73 -8.60 -8.16 -7.41
C GLY A 73 -7.89 -9.47 -7.75
N ARG A 74 -6.60 -9.42 -8.14
CA ARG A 74 -5.79 -10.63 -8.38
C ARG A 74 -5.45 -11.42 -7.12
N PHE A 75 -5.67 -10.83 -5.94
CA PHE A 75 -5.43 -11.44 -4.63
C PHE A 75 -6.71 -11.49 -3.76
N ASP A 76 -7.89 -11.42 -4.37
CA ASP A 76 -9.20 -11.46 -3.69
C ASP A 76 -9.40 -10.36 -2.62
N MET A 77 -8.74 -9.22 -2.81
CA MET A 77 -8.82 -8.05 -1.92
C MET A 77 -9.70 -6.95 -2.51
N GLN A 78 -10.39 -6.20 -1.64
CA GLN A 78 -11.05 -4.95 -2.01
C GLN A 78 -10.06 -3.78 -1.97
N ALA A 79 -10.14 -2.85 -2.92
CA ALA A 79 -9.33 -1.64 -2.90
C ALA A 79 -10.10 -0.49 -2.22
N ARG A 80 -9.49 0.15 -1.22
CA ARG A 80 -9.98 1.37 -0.58
C ARG A 80 -8.98 2.50 -0.79
N PHE A 81 -9.47 3.70 -1.04
CA PHE A 81 -8.65 4.86 -1.32
C PHE A 81 -8.90 5.96 -0.32
N ALA A 82 -7.85 6.38 0.38
CA ALA A 82 -7.84 7.56 1.23
C ALA A 82 -7.04 8.67 0.54
N VAL A 83 -7.31 9.92 0.90
CA VAL A 83 -6.60 11.08 0.36
C VAL A 83 -5.89 11.83 1.48
N GLN A 84 -4.60 12.10 1.29
CA GLN A 84 -3.82 13.01 2.09
C GLN A 84 -3.68 14.34 1.33
N GLU A 85 -4.54 15.31 1.66
CA GLU A 85 -4.54 16.64 1.02
C GLU A 85 -3.23 17.39 1.21
N THR A 86 -2.68 17.36 2.44
CA THR A 86 -1.42 18.03 2.79
C THR A 86 -0.40 17.01 3.29
N ALA A 87 0.80 17.05 2.73
CA ALA A 87 1.91 16.18 3.10
C ALA A 87 2.54 16.59 4.44
N LEU A 88 1.84 16.32 5.56
CA LEU A 88 2.30 16.58 6.94
C LEU A 88 3.17 15.44 7.51
N GLY A 89 3.62 14.52 6.65
CA GLY A 89 4.46 13.39 7.01
C GLY A 89 3.72 12.06 7.10
N THR A 90 4.47 11.04 7.49
CA THR A 90 4.07 9.64 7.40
C THR A 90 2.97 9.25 8.38
N ALA A 91 3.07 9.71 9.64
CA ALA A 91 2.03 9.46 10.64
C ALA A 91 0.68 10.07 10.22
N HIS A 92 0.71 11.29 9.65
CA HIS A 92 -0.48 11.91 9.08
C HIS A 92 -1.04 11.10 7.91
N ALA A 93 -0.19 10.55 7.05
CA ALA A 93 -0.65 9.72 5.94
C ALA A 93 -1.38 8.46 6.44
N VAL A 94 -0.85 7.80 7.46
CA VAL A 94 -1.53 6.67 8.11
C VAL A 94 -2.84 7.12 8.74
N ALA A 95 -2.86 8.24 9.45
CA ALA A 95 -4.08 8.80 10.05
C ALA A 95 -5.19 9.11 9.02
N CYS A 96 -4.83 9.50 7.79
CA CYS A 96 -5.79 9.69 6.70
C CYS A 96 -6.53 8.40 6.30
N ALA A 97 -6.05 7.22 6.70
CA ALA A 97 -6.76 5.96 6.47
C ALA A 97 -8.06 5.84 7.30
N GLY A 98 -8.23 6.67 8.35
CA GLY A 98 -9.46 6.79 9.12
C GLY A 98 -9.96 5.46 9.67
N ASP A 99 -11.24 5.16 9.47
CA ASP A 99 -11.90 3.91 9.91
C ASP A 99 -11.23 2.63 9.36
N ALA A 100 -10.33 2.74 8.38
CA ALA A 100 -9.55 1.59 7.94
C ALA A 100 -8.47 1.18 8.97
N LEU A 101 -8.21 2.00 9.99
CA LEU A 101 -7.34 1.68 11.12
C LEU A 101 -8.04 0.82 12.19
N ASP A 102 -9.36 0.67 12.13
CA ASP A 102 -10.11 -0.03 13.18
C ASP A 102 -9.99 -1.56 13.04
N GLY A 103 -9.31 -2.20 13.99
CA GLY A 103 -9.06 -3.64 14.02
C GLY A 103 -7.79 -4.03 13.25
N GLU A 104 -7.66 -5.32 12.91
CA GLU A 104 -6.40 -5.87 12.40
C GLU A 104 -5.95 -5.25 11.07
N GLY A 105 -4.76 -4.64 11.10
CA GLY A 105 -4.15 -4.03 9.93
C GLY A 105 -2.64 -4.00 10.00
N ILE A 106 -2.01 -4.05 8.84
CA ILE A 106 -0.56 -3.90 8.68
C ILE A 106 -0.30 -2.66 7.87
N VAL A 107 0.56 -1.77 8.38
CA VAL A 107 1.02 -0.58 7.65
C VAL A 107 2.35 -0.90 6.98
N VAL A 108 2.42 -0.72 5.67
CA VAL A 108 3.64 -0.98 4.88
C VAL A 108 3.99 0.23 4.04
N PHE A 109 5.25 0.66 4.09
CA PHE A 109 5.74 1.75 3.26
C PHE A 109 6.02 1.28 1.84
N ALA A 110 5.46 2.03 0.88
CA ALA A 110 5.33 1.64 -0.51
C ALA A 110 6.65 1.58 -1.31
N ASP A 111 7.79 1.88 -0.68
CA ASP A 111 9.12 1.83 -1.26
C ASP A 111 10.09 0.87 -0.56
N THR A 112 9.58 0.07 0.39
CA THR A 112 10.33 -1.03 0.99
C THR A 112 9.82 -2.34 0.41
N LEU A 113 10.69 -3.07 -0.30
CA LEU A 113 10.37 -4.38 -0.85
C LEU A 113 10.80 -5.46 0.15
N PHE A 114 9.90 -6.41 0.38
CA PHE A 114 10.09 -7.50 1.32
C PHE A 114 10.31 -8.80 0.57
N PHE A 115 11.33 -9.53 0.99
CA PHE A 115 11.47 -10.94 0.73
C PHE A 115 11.39 -11.65 2.08
N MET A 116 10.40 -12.50 2.24
CA MET A 116 10.16 -13.24 3.47
C MET A 116 10.03 -14.71 3.12
N GLU A 117 10.66 -15.56 3.94
CA GLU A 117 10.42 -17.00 3.88
C GLU A 117 9.00 -17.28 4.42
N PRO A 118 8.28 -18.28 3.88
CA PRO A 118 6.93 -18.62 4.34
C PRO A 118 6.92 -18.96 5.84
N GLY A 119 5.87 -18.52 6.56
CA GLY A 119 5.65 -18.87 7.97
C GLY A 119 5.91 -17.73 8.96
N VAL A 120 5.25 -16.59 8.77
CA VAL A 120 5.26 -15.50 9.75
C VAL A 120 4.24 -15.78 10.86
N ASP A 121 4.70 -15.88 12.10
CA ASP A 121 3.85 -15.94 13.29
C ASP A 121 3.53 -14.51 13.78
N LEU A 122 2.26 -14.26 14.11
CA LEU A 122 1.75 -12.96 14.55
C LEU A 122 1.18 -13.00 15.97
N ASP A 123 1.26 -14.14 16.68
CA ASP A 123 0.59 -14.33 17.96
C ASP A 123 1.16 -13.45 19.10
N ASP A 124 2.39 -12.96 18.95
CA ASP A 124 3.07 -12.07 19.91
C ASP A 124 3.10 -10.58 19.49
N ALA A 125 2.29 -10.17 18.51
CA ALA A 125 2.30 -8.78 18.06
C ALA A 125 1.72 -7.83 19.13
N ASP A 126 2.52 -6.83 19.56
CA ASP A 126 2.16 -5.82 20.58
C ASP A 126 0.99 -4.89 20.18
N VAL A 127 0.45 -5.03 18.97
CA VAL A 127 -0.62 -4.18 18.43
C VAL A 127 -1.69 -5.07 17.78
N VAL A 128 -2.84 -5.20 18.45
CA VAL A 128 -4.05 -5.90 17.98
C VAL A 128 -5.08 -4.90 17.52
#